data_AF-A0A2N4UVL7-F1
#
_entry.id   AF-A0A2N4UVL7-F1
#
_cell.length_a   1.000
_cell.length_b   1.000
_cell.length_c   1.000
_cell.angle_alpha   90.00
_cell.angle_beta   90.00
_cell.angle_gamma   90.00
#
_symmetry.space_group_name_H-M   'P 1'
#
loop_
_entity.id
_entity.type
_entity.pdbx_description
1 polymer ?
#
loop_
_entity_poly.entity_id
_entity_poly.type
_entity_poly.pdbx_seq_one_letter_code
_entity_poly.pdbx_strand_id
1 'polypeptide(L)'
;MNKPQLKTIAENAFFTMFRRKTDVCDIQETFYGWVVFLASGKSKIVVKFSREIGRIGKEVASLEQLRKIVSCPVPEIYFFGREAGYDYIVLDWLDGVSAHQLPDDSKAVMIFREDYTDILLALHEHQHPQGFELSNGEFSQHLGSAFDDWMGSVYHYLMSAGSPFSSKLKEKFTDLWENRTKILAPIAHESSSFVHDDCHIANVLFDPTTFKVAGLLDPCDSGFKHRELDVIHLFDVRSDLHIAERYLEKSHLDDGFEERRHFFSLWDDAKHSRNMGWYNEQWLTNKFSQYESVIQ
;
A
#
# COMPACT_ATOMS: atom_id res chain seq x y z
N MET A 1 -11.34 16.10 -9.35
CA MET A 1 -10.52 16.20 -10.57
C MET A 1 -11.45 16.15 -11.79
N ASN A 2 -11.12 16.82 -12.89
CA ASN A 2 -12.00 16.90 -14.08
C ASN A 2 -11.73 15.72 -15.04
N LYS A 3 -12.62 14.71 -15.07
CA LYS A 3 -12.44 13.48 -15.87
C LYS A 3 -12.14 13.73 -17.36
N PRO A 4 -12.88 14.58 -18.10
CA PRO A 4 -12.52 14.98 -19.47
C PRO A 4 -11.07 15.48 -19.62
N GLN A 5 -10.61 16.30 -18.67
CA GLN A 5 -9.27 16.86 -18.71
C GLN A 5 -8.18 15.80 -18.46
N LEU A 6 -8.39 14.90 -17.50
CA LEU A 6 -7.50 13.77 -17.24
C LEU A 6 -7.37 12.86 -18.47
N LYS A 7 -8.50 12.58 -19.13
CA LYS A 7 -8.53 11.83 -20.39
C LYS A 7 -7.68 12.51 -21.45
N THR A 8 -7.82 13.82 -21.65
CA THR A 8 -7.01 14.57 -22.63
C THR A 8 -5.52 14.51 -22.32
N ILE A 9 -5.11 14.69 -21.05
CA ILE A 9 -3.70 14.58 -20.66
C ILE A 9 -3.17 13.16 -20.97
N ALA A 10 -3.95 12.14 -20.65
CA ALA A 10 -3.55 10.75 -20.88
C ALA A 10 -3.44 10.39 -22.39
N GLU A 11 -4.36 10.88 -23.21
CA GLU A 11 -4.30 10.73 -24.68
C GLU A 11 -3.09 11.47 -25.27
N ASN A 12 -2.77 12.66 -24.76
CA ASN A 12 -1.59 13.43 -25.16
C ASN A 12 -0.29 12.70 -24.78
N ALA A 13 -0.24 12.09 -23.59
CA ALA A 13 0.88 11.27 -23.16
C ALA A 13 1.09 10.06 -24.09
N PHE A 14 0.02 9.34 -24.43
CA PHE A 14 0.09 8.23 -25.39
C PHE A 14 0.58 8.69 -26.76
N PHE A 15 0.02 9.79 -27.28
CA PHE A 15 0.42 10.34 -28.56
C PHE A 15 1.89 10.79 -28.57
N THR A 16 2.38 11.33 -27.46
CA THR A 16 3.78 11.74 -27.31
C THR A 16 4.73 10.54 -27.43
N MET A 17 4.38 9.41 -26.83
CA MET A 17 5.18 8.17 -26.90
C MET A 17 5.14 7.50 -28.26
N PHE A 18 3.94 7.32 -28.82
CA PHE A 18 3.75 6.41 -29.96
C PHE A 18 3.38 7.10 -31.28
N ARG A 19 3.19 8.43 -31.27
CA ARG A 19 2.81 9.25 -32.45
C ARG A 19 1.58 8.72 -33.19
N ARG A 20 0.63 8.16 -32.45
CA ARG A 20 -0.62 7.59 -32.97
C ARG A 20 -1.79 7.86 -32.02
N LYS A 21 -3.00 7.77 -32.57
CA LYS A 21 -4.22 7.79 -31.77
C LYS A 21 -4.32 6.54 -30.91
N THR A 22 -5.01 6.68 -29.79
CA THR A 22 -5.25 5.63 -28.81
C THR A 22 -6.73 5.42 -28.61
N ASP A 23 -7.07 4.21 -28.20
CA ASP A 23 -8.36 3.89 -27.60
C ASP A 23 -8.20 3.98 -26.07
N VAL A 24 -9.07 4.76 -25.44
CA VAL A 24 -9.18 4.78 -23.98
C VAL A 24 -9.99 3.55 -23.58
N CYS A 25 -9.31 2.55 -23.02
CA CYS A 25 -9.89 1.28 -22.65
C CYS A 25 -10.73 1.40 -21.38
N ASP A 26 -10.22 2.14 -20.39
CA ASP A 26 -10.92 2.35 -19.12
C ASP A 26 -10.44 3.64 -18.42
N ILE A 27 -11.28 4.18 -17.54
CA ILE A 27 -10.95 5.28 -16.64
C ILE A 27 -11.53 4.98 -15.26
N GLN A 28 -10.65 4.69 -14.31
CA GLN A 28 -11.01 4.31 -12.95
C GLN A 28 -10.69 5.45 -11.97
N GLU A 29 -11.63 5.73 -11.08
CA GLU A 29 -11.40 6.57 -9.91
C GLU A 29 -10.88 5.67 -8.79
N THR A 30 -9.72 6.01 -8.22
CA THR A 30 -9.12 5.28 -7.10
C THR A 30 -9.19 6.12 -5.83
N PHE A 31 -8.85 5.52 -4.69
CA PHE A 31 -8.85 6.22 -3.41
C PHE A 31 -7.98 7.49 -3.46
N TYR A 32 -6.75 7.38 -3.95
CA TYR A 32 -5.80 8.48 -4.02
C TYR A 32 -5.80 9.28 -5.33
N GLY A 33 -6.61 8.91 -6.32
CA GLY A 33 -6.39 9.41 -7.67
C GLY A 33 -7.34 8.92 -8.75
N TRP A 34 -6.81 8.91 -9.96
CA TRP A 34 -7.47 8.40 -11.16
C TRP A 34 -6.46 7.63 -12.00
N VAL A 35 -6.92 6.60 -12.69
CA VAL A 35 -6.09 5.77 -13.56
C VAL A 35 -6.77 5.67 -14.92
N VAL A 36 -6.03 5.94 -16.00
CA VAL A 36 -6.51 5.88 -17.37
C VAL A 36 -5.73 4.81 -18.12
N PHE A 37 -6.44 3.82 -18.65
CA PHE A 37 -5.87 2.71 -19.41
C PHE A 37 -6.00 3.00 -20.90
N LEU A 38 -4.88 2.96 -21.62
CA LEU A 38 -4.82 3.34 -23.04
C LEU A 38 -4.13 2.24 -23.84
N ALA A 39 -4.71 1.90 -25.00
CA ALA A 39 -4.09 0.96 -25.92
C ALA A 39 -4.21 1.40 -27.38
N SER A 40 -3.31 0.88 -28.22
CA SER A 40 -3.43 0.89 -29.68
C SER A 40 -2.54 -0.21 -30.26
N GLY A 41 -3.18 -1.27 -30.78
CA GLY A 41 -2.46 -2.47 -31.22
C GLY A 41 -1.67 -3.12 -30.08
N LYS A 42 -0.34 -3.19 -30.23
CA LYS A 42 0.56 -3.75 -29.21
C LYS A 42 1.04 -2.76 -28.14
N SER A 43 0.80 -1.45 -28.30
CA SER A 43 1.17 -0.50 -27.26
C SER A 43 0.05 -0.35 -26.26
N LYS A 44 0.40 -0.47 -24.99
CA LYS A 44 -0.47 -0.28 -23.85
C LYS A 44 0.28 0.55 -22.82
N ILE A 45 -0.39 1.51 -22.20
CA ILE A 45 0.14 2.27 -21.08
C ILE A 45 -0.98 2.54 -20.08
N VAL A 46 -0.56 2.86 -18.87
CA VAL A 46 -1.41 3.41 -17.83
C VAL A 46 -0.96 4.82 -17.50
N VAL A 47 -1.91 5.75 -17.38
CA VAL A 47 -1.62 7.10 -16.87
C VAL A 47 -2.34 7.26 -15.55
N LYS A 48 -1.56 7.36 -14.47
CA LYS A 48 -2.06 7.53 -13.11
C LYS A 48 -1.89 8.99 -12.67
N PHE A 49 -2.93 9.51 -12.06
CA PHE A 49 -3.01 10.87 -11.55
C PHE A 49 -3.20 10.84 -10.04
N SER A 50 -2.53 11.73 -9.32
CA SER A 50 -2.68 11.86 -7.87
C SER A 50 -3.54 13.06 -7.48
N ARG A 51 -4.29 12.93 -6.38
CA ARG A 51 -4.93 14.05 -5.68
C ARG A 51 -3.98 14.81 -4.76
N GLU A 52 -2.94 14.13 -4.30
CA GLU A 52 -1.96 14.65 -3.34
C GLU A 52 -0.69 15.11 -4.06
N ILE A 53 -0.25 16.33 -3.76
CA ILE A 53 0.99 16.92 -4.29
C ILE A 53 2.19 16.11 -3.79
N GLY A 54 3.12 15.78 -4.68
CA GLY A 54 4.36 15.06 -4.34
C GLY A 54 4.20 13.53 -4.26
N ARG A 55 2.97 13.00 -4.25
CA ARG A 55 2.71 11.54 -4.21
C ARG A 55 3.32 10.79 -5.40
N ILE A 56 3.29 11.39 -6.59
CA ILE A 56 3.92 10.80 -7.79
C ILE A 56 5.44 10.62 -7.60
N GLY A 57 6.11 11.58 -6.96
CA GLY A 57 7.55 11.47 -6.70
C GLY A 57 7.90 10.30 -5.77
N LYS A 58 7.07 10.05 -4.76
CA LYS A 58 7.20 8.87 -3.89
C LYS A 58 6.99 7.58 -4.67
N GLU A 59 5.92 7.50 -5.45
CA GLU A 59 5.62 6.31 -6.25
C GLU A 59 6.72 5.98 -7.26
N VAL A 60 7.35 6.99 -7.88
CA VAL A 60 8.54 6.78 -8.74
C VAL A 60 9.67 6.10 -7.97
N ALA A 61 10.06 6.65 -6.81
CA ALA A 61 11.14 6.09 -6.01
C ALA A 61 10.84 4.66 -5.55
N SER A 62 9.60 4.40 -5.12
CA SER A 62 9.17 3.08 -4.67
C SER A 62 9.15 2.05 -5.80
N LEU A 63 8.63 2.39 -6.98
CA LEU A 63 8.62 1.49 -8.15
C LEU A 63 10.04 1.13 -8.59
N GLU A 64 10.95 2.10 -8.59
CA GLU A 64 12.37 1.86 -8.92
C GLU A 64 13.05 0.93 -7.92
N GLN A 65 12.73 1.06 -6.63
CA GLN A 65 13.30 0.23 -5.59
C GLN A 65 12.70 -1.18 -5.60
N LEU A 66 11.37 -1.30 -5.70
CA LEU A 66 10.66 -2.57 -5.74
C LEU A 66 11.17 -3.46 -6.87
N ARG A 67 11.37 -2.90 -8.07
CA ARG A 67 11.88 -3.64 -9.25
C ARG A 67 13.26 -4.29 -9.03
N LYS A 68 14.07 -3.77 -8.10
CA LYS A 68 15.40 -4.34 -7.79
C LYS A 68 15.31 -5.52 -6.82
N ILE A 69 14.19 -5.67 -6.11
CA ILE A 69 14.04 -6.60 -4.99
C ILE A 69 13.18 -7.79 -5.42
N VAL A 70 12.02 -7.54 -6.02
CA VAL A 70 11.06 -8.61 -6.33
C VAL A 70 11.37 -9.32 -7.64
N SER A 71 10.98 -10.59 -7.73
CA SER A 71 11.16 -11.43 -8.92
C SER A 71 10.04 -11.27 -9.95
N CYS A 72 8.90 -10.68 -9.56
CA CYS A 72 7.76 -10.45 -10.42
C CYS A 72 7.83 -9.09 -11.14
N PRO A 73 7.07 -8.91 -12.23
CA PRO A 73 6.99 -7.62 -12.92
C PRO A 73 6.47 -6.49 -12.01
N VAL A 74 7.06 -5.31 -12.17
CA VAL A 74 6.65 -4.04 -11.54
C VAL A 74 6.55 -3.01 -12.66
N PRO A 75 5.49 -2.16 -12.73
CA PRO A 75 5.29 -1.25 -13.85
C PRO A 75 6.53 -0.43 -14.20
N GLU A 76 6.95 -0.44 -15.46
CA GLU A 76 8.03 0.44 -15.94
C GLU A 76 7.54 1.89 -15.95
N ILE A 77 8.41 2.82 -15.55
CA ILE A 77 8.11 4.25 -15.57
C ILE A 77 8.61 4.79 -16.91
N TYR A 78 7.69 5.26 -17.76
CA TYR A 78 8.08 5.91 -19.00
C TYR A 78 8.45 7.38 -18.77
N PHE A 79 7.60 8.12 -18.07
CA PHE A 79 7.86 9.48 -17.61
C PHE A 79 6.76 9.92 -16.63
N PHE A 80 6.99 11.04 -15.94
CA PHE A 80 6.00 11.69 -15.08
C PHE A 80 6.09 13.20 -15.25
N GLY A 81 5.05 13.92 -14.85
CA GLY A 81 5.00 15.36 -15.04
C GLY A 81 3.80 16.00 -14.38
N ARG A 82 3.62 17.28 -14.71
CA ARG A 82 2.47 18.07 -14.28
C ARG A 82 1.87 18.80 -15.46
N GLU A 83 0.59 18.58 -15.72
CA GLU A 83 -0.15 19.26 -16.79
C GLU A 83 -1.48 19.78 -16.26
N ALA A 84 -1.76 21.04 -16.57
CA ALA A 84 -3.01 21.73 -16.21
C ALA A 84 -3.42 21.59 -14.73
N GLY A 85 -2.43 21.56 -13.84
CA GLY A 85 -2.61 21.46 -12.39
C GLY A 85 -2.63 20.05 -11.82
N TYR A 86 -2.49 19.00 -12.63
CA TYR A 86 -2.48 17.61 -12.17
C TYR A 86 -1.10 16.99 -12.31
N ASP A 87 -0.62 16.38 -11.23
CA ASP A 87 0.57 15.54 -11.24
C ASP A 87 0.19 14.14 -11.77
N TYR A 88 0.99 13.60 -12.69
CA TYR A 88 0.73 12.30 -13.31
C TYR A 88 2.01 11.50 -13.57
N ILE A 89 1.86 10.19 -13.64
CA ILE A 89 2.89 9.23 -14.03
C ILE A 89 2.37 8.35 -15.17
N VAL A 90 3.24 8.07 -16.13
CA VAL A 90 2.97 7.21 -17.28
C VAL A 90 3.75 5.93 -17.09
N LEU A 91 3.01 4.84 -17.01
CA LEU A 91 3.50 3.53 -16.63
C LEU A 91 3.24 2.50 -17.73
N ASP A 92 4.03 1.44 -17.71
CA ASP A 92 3.71 0.22 -18.43
C ASP A 92 2.38 -0.37 -17.96
N TRP A 93 1.57 -0.85 -18.90
CA TRP A 93 0.36 -1.59 -18.58
C TRP A 93 0.70 -3.07 -18.53
N LEU A 94 0.96 -3.57 -17.32
CA LEU A 94 1.22 -4.98 -17.08
C LEU A 94 0.01 -5.85 -17.47
N ASP A 95 0.28 -6.95 -18.16
CA ASP A 95 -0.71 -7.99 -18.41
C ASP A 95 -1.00 -8.77 -17.12
N GLY A 96 -2.25 -9.24 -16.97
CA GLY A 96 -2.69 -9.99 -15.79
C GLY A 96 -4.09 -9.59 -15.37
N VAL A 97 -4.60 -10.26 -14.35
CA VAL A 97 -5.90 -9.98 -13.73
C VAL A 97 -5.68 -9.67 -12.25
N SER A 98 -6.45 -8.75 -11.67
CA SER A 98 -6.35 -8.47 -10.23
C SER A 98 -6.58 -9.74 -9.42
N ALA A 99 -5.71 -10.03 -8.45
CA ALA A 99 -5.79 -11.21 -7.59
C ALA A 99 -7.03 -11.22 -6.69
N HIS A 100 -7.70 -10.08 -6.51
CA HIS A 100 -9.05 -10.06 -5.93
C HIS A 100 -10.04 -10.96 -6.71
N GLN A 101 -9.83 -11.12 -8.01
CA GLN A 101 -10.64 -11.93 -8.93
C GLN A 101 -10.08 -13.35 -9.13
N LEU A 102 -9.09 -13.78 -8.32
CA LEU A 102 -8.58 -15.15 -8.38
C LEU A 102 -9.75 -16.13 -8.18
N PRO A 103 -9.91 -17.15 -9.04
CA PRO A 103 -11.01 -18.11 -8.89
C PRO A 103 -10.85 -18.94 -7.62
N ASP A 104 -11.99 -19.37 -7.06
CA ASP A 104 -12.05 -20.24 -5.86
C ASP A 104 -11.74 -21.72 -6.20
N ASP A 105 -10.74 -21.92 -7.07
CA ASP A 105 -10.18 -23.22 -7.41
C ASP A 105 -8.98 -23.52 -6.51
N SER A 106 -8.97 -24.70 -5.88
CA SER A 106 -7.95 -25.04 -4.89
C SER A 106 -6.53 -25.04 -5.45
N LYS A 107 -6.35 -25.40 -6.73
CA LYS A 107 -5.05 -25.37 -7.38
C LYS A 107 -4.62 -23.94 -7.67
N ALA A 108 -5.52 -23.10 -8.17
CA ALA A 108 -5.24 -21.68 -8.40
C ALA A 108 -4.85 -20.97 -7.10
N VAL A 109 -5.64 -21.14 -6.03
CA VAL A 109 -5.37 -20.58 -4.71
C VAL A 109 -4.02 -21.04 -4.18
N MET A 110 -3.74 -22.36 -4.22
CA MET A 110 -2.47 -22.89 -3.72
C MET A 110 -1.26 -22.32 -4.49
N ILE A 111 -1.30 -22.28 -5.82
CA ILE A 111 -0.19 -21.77 -6.63
C ILE A 111 0.04 -20.28 -6.35
N PHE A 112 -1.02 -19.48 -6.41
CA PHE A 112 -0.94 -18.05 -6.17
C PHE A 112 -0.42 -17.76 -4.75
N ARG A 113 -0.99 -18.44 -3.75
CA ARG A 113 -0.63 -18.27 -2.34
C ARG A 113 0.85 -18.56 -2.10
N GLU A 114 1.38 -19.66 -2.64
CA GLU A 114 2.81 -19.95 -2.49
C GLU A 114 3.67 -18.87 -3.14
N ASP A 115 3.38 -18.54 -4.40
CA ASP A 115 4.18 -17.62 -5.22
C ASP A 115 4.18 -16.20 -4.65
N TYR A 116 3.00 -15.69 -4.24
CA TYR A 116 2.90 -14.37 -3.63
C TYR A 116 3.55 -14.33 -2.24
N THR A 117 3.39 -15.37 -1.42
CA THR A 117 4.07 -15.43 -0.12
C THR A 117 5.59 -15.41 -0.28
N ASP A 118 6.14 -16.13 -1.25
CA ASP A 118 7.59 -16.13 -1.52
C ASP A 118 8.08 -14.74 -1.95
N ILE A 119 7.30 -13.99 -2.72
CA ILE A 119 7.61 -12.62 -3.10
C ILE A 119 7.60 -11.68 -1.88
N LEU A 120 6.60 -11.79 -1.00
CA LEU A 120 6.52 -10.98 0.24
C LEU A 120 7.70 -11.26 1.18
N LEU A 121 8.08 -12.53 1.32
CA LEU A 121 9.24 -12.90 2.14
C LEU A 121 10.54 -12.32 1.56
N ALA A 122 10.76 -12.46 0.25
CA ALA A 122 11.92 -11.86 -0.41
C ALA A 122 11.97 -10.34 -0.27
N LEU A 123 10.80 -9.68 -0.31
CA LEU A 123 10.67 -8.25 -0.06
C LEU A 123 11.09 -7.90 1.37
N HIS A 124 10.56 -8.62 2.36
CA HIS A 124 10.80 -8.36 3.78
C HIS A 124 12.21 -8.75 4.26
N GLU A 125 12.87 -9.68 3.56
CA GLU A 125 14.28 -10.01 3.79
C GLU A 125 15.23 -8.88 3.33
N HIS A 126 14.75 -7.93 2.54
CA HIS A 126 15.55 -6.79 2.10
C HIS A 126 15.60 -5.70 3.17
N GLN A 127 16.71 -5.64 3.92
CA GLN A 127 16.89 -4.71 5.04
C GLN A 127 17.79 -3.53 4.69
N HIS A 128 17.66 -2.41 5.41
CA HIS A 128 18.59 -1.30 5.31
C HIS A 128 19.53 -1.23 6.51
N PRO A 129 20.85 -1.08 6.33
CA PRO A 129 21.82 -1.08 7.43
C PRO A 129 21.65 0.11 8.39
N GLN A 130 21.02 1.20 7.94
CA GLN A 130 20.75 2.36 8.80
C GLN A 130 19.46 2.22 9.61
N GLY A 131 18.70 1.13 9.42
CA GLY A 131 17.45 0.86 10.12
C GLY A 131 16.24 1.37 9.36
N PHE A 132 15.27 1.90 10.10
CA PHE A 132 13.96 2.34 9.63
C PHE A 132 14.05 3.72 8.96
N GLU A 133 13.49 3.84 7.77
CA GLU A 133 13.40 5.09 7.00
C GLU A 133 12.39 6.05 7.62
N LEU A 134 12.77 7.32 7.72
CA LEU A 134 11.96 8.41 8.27
C LEU A 134 11.34 9.23 7.14
N SER A 135 10.31 10.02 7.45
CA SER A 135 9.54 10.81 6.48
C SER A 135 10.35 11.87 5.75
N ASN A 136 11.51 12.26 6.29
CA ASN A 136 12.46 13.20 5.70
C ASN A 136 13.56 12.51 4.85
N GLY A 137 13.52 11.18 4.72
CA GLY A 137 14.51 10.38 4.01
C GLY A 137 15.77 10.03 4.82
N GLU A 138 15.83 10.43 6.10
CA GLU A 138 16.85 9.94 7.03
C GLU A 138 16.45 8.57 7.61
N PHE A 139 17.28 8.03 8.50
CA PHE A 139 17.08 6.71 9.07
C PHE A 139 17.24 6.70 10.59
N SER A 140 16.51 5.79 11.24
CA SER A 140 16.58 5.51 12.68
C SER A 140 16.83 4.03 12.92
N GLN A 141 17.73 3.71 13.85
CA GLN A 141 17.94 2.34 14.33
C GLN A 141 16.84 1.88 15.32
N HIS A 142 15.91 2.77 15.69
CA HIS A 142 14.89 2.52 16.69
C HIS A 142 13.50 2.59 16.07
N LEU A 143 12.78 1.47 16.13
CA LEU A 143 11.41 1.34 15.62
C LEU A 143 10.47 2.37 16.26
N GLY A 144 10.55 2.56 17.59
CA GLY A 144 9.69 3.52 18.28
C GLY A 144 9.86 4.95 17.79
N SER A 145 11.10 5.39 17.54
CA SER A 145 11.37 6.73 17.00
C SER A 145 10.89 6.85 15.55
N ALA A 146 11.00 5.79 14.75
CA ALA A 146 10.48 5.79 13.39
C ALA A 146 8.94 5.82 13.37
N PHE A 147 8.30 5.06 14.24
CA PHE A 147 6.84 5.09 14.40
C PHE A 147 6.34 6.49 14.81
N ASP A 148 7.04 7.15 15.75
CA ASP A 148 6.70 8.51 16.16
C ASP A 148 6.80 9.51 15.01
N ASP A 149 7.79 9.35 14.13
CA ASP A 149 7.92 10.15 12.92
C ASP A 149 6.77 9.88 11.93
N TRP A 150 6.48 8.62 11.62
CA TRP A 150 5.43 8.23 10.68
C TRP A 150 4.04 8.69 11.14
N MET A 151 3.71 8.46 12.42
CA MET A 151 2.36 8.63 12.96
C MET A 151 2.18 9.94 13.74
N GLY A 152 3.23 10.68 14.09
CA GLY A 152 3.12 11.91 14.86
C GLY A 152 2.22 12.97 14.19
N SER A 153 2.38 13.15 12.87
CA SER A 153 1.50 14.07 12.11
C SER A 153 0.06 13.57 11.98
N VAL A 154 -0.14 12.25 11.98
CA VAL A 154 -1.47 11.61 12.00
C VAL A 154 -2.14 11.83 13.35
N TYR A 155 -1.41 11.61 14.44
CA TYR A 155 -1.88 11.83 15.80
C TYR A 155 -2.25 13.31 16.03
N HIS A 156 -1.39 14.26 15.63
CA HIS A 156 -1.71 15.68 15.73
C HIS A 156 -2.94 16.08 14.94
N TYR A 157 -3.10 15.57 13.71
CA TYR A 157 -4.32 15.75 12.94
C TYR A 157 -5.53 15.22 13.71
N LEU A 158 -5.47 13.98 14.20
CA LEU A 158 -6.55 13.31 14.93
C LEU A 158 -6.99 14.13 16.14
N MET A 159 -6.06 14.69 16.91
CA MET A 159 -6.35 15.52 18.08
C MET A 159 -6.91 16.90 17.74
N SER A 160 -6.58 17.44 16.56
CA SER A 160 -6.97 18.79 16.16
C SER A 160 -8.49 19.01 16.16
N ALA A 161 -8.92 20.26 16.34
CA ALA A 161 -10.34 20.62 16.28
C ALA A 161 -10.95 20.42 14.88
N GLY A 162 -10.13 20.32 13.83
CA GLY A 162 -10.58 20.12 12.45
C GLY A 162 -10.77 18.67 12.04
N SER A 163 -10.41 17.70 12.89
CA SER A 163 -10.61 16.29 12.59
C SER A 163 -12.07 15.87 12.82
N PRO A 164 -12.59 14.91 12.04
CA PRO A 164 -13.98 14.45 12.17
C PRO A 164 -14.19 13.48 13.35
N PHE A 165 -13.14 13.14 14.10
CA PHE A 165 -13.19 12.12 15.14
C PHE A 165 -13.94 12.62 16.38
N SER A 166 -14.87 11.81 16.88
CA SER A 166 -15.55 12.09 18.15
C SER A 166 -14.57 12.06 19.34
N SER A 167 -14.90 12.79 20.41
CA SER A 167 -14.08 12.82 21.63
C SER A 167 -13.76 11.43 22.16
N LYS A 168 -14.72 10.50 22.09
CA LYS A 168 -14.54 9.11 22.51
C LYS A 168 -13.46 8.39 21.68
N LEU A 169 -13.46 8.54 20.35
CA LEU A 169 -12.41 7.96 19.52
C LEU A 169 -11.06 8.65 19.74
N LYS A 170 -11.05 9.97 19.98
CA LYS A 170 -9.83 10.70 20.32
C LYS A 170 -9.20 10.17 21.61
N GLU A 171 -9.98 9.92 22.64
CA GLU A 171 -9.52 9.29 23.89
C GLU A 171 -8.91 7.91 23.61
N LYS A 172 -9.60 7.04 22.86
CA LYS A 172 -9.05 5.72 22.50
C LYS A 172 -7.74 5.77 21.73
N PHE A 173 -7.61 6.69 20.76
CA PHE A 173 -6.35 6.89 20.03
C PHE A 173 -5.26 7.51 20.90
N THR A 174 -5.63 8.33 21.90
CA THR A 174 -4.68 8.83 22.91
C THR A 174 -4.12 7.67 23.72
N ASP A 175 -4.97 6.75 24.17
CA ASP A 175 -4.53 5.56 24.89
C ASP A 175 -3.60 4.69 24.04
N LEU A 176 -3.92 4.47 22.75
CA LEU A 176 -3.03 3.77 21.82
C LEU A 176 -1.68 4.48 21.67
N TRP A 177 -1.70 5.80 21.52
CA TRP A 177 -0.49 6.60 21.41
C TRP A 177 0.36 6.47 22.68
N GLU A 178 -0.22 6.62 23.86
CA GLU A 178 0.51 6.50 25.13
C GLU A 178 1.07 5.10 25.37
N ASN A 179 0.38 4.05 24.91
CA ASN A 179 0.82 2.67 25.06
C ASN A 179 1.74 2.16 23.94
N ARG A 180 1.96 2.93 22.86
CA ARG A 180 2.71 2.48 21.67
C ARG A 180 4.10 1.90 21.99
N THR A 181 4.82 2.46 22.96
CA THR A 181 6.14 1.94 23.35
C THR A 181 6.04 0.53 23.91
N LYS A 182 5.00 0.23 24.70
CA LYS A 182 4.76 -1.12 25.24
C LYS A 182 4.34 -2.08 24.14
N ILE A 183 3.45 -1.65 23.25
CA ILE A 183 2.91 -2.46 22.14
C ILE A 183 4.03 -2.84 21.16
N LEU A 184 4.96 -1.92 20.88
CA LEU A 184 6.07 -2.13 19.94
C LEU A 184 7.31 -2.75 20.60
N ALA A 185 7.39 -2.80 21.93
CA ALA A 185 8.56 -3.34 22.63
C ALA A 185 8.97 -4.76 22.22
N PRO A 186 8.03 -5.72 21.99
CA PRO A 186 8.41 -7.07 21.57
C PRO A 186 9.22 -7.10 20.28
N ILE A 187 8.86 -6.26 19.31
CA ILE A 187 9.49 -6.20 17.97
C ILE A 187 10.57 -5.10 17.86
N ALA A 188 10.88 -4.38 18.94
CA ALA A 188 11.84 -3.28 18.91
C ALA A 188 13.29 -3.71 18.57
N HIS A 189 13.55 -5.02 18.63
CA HIS A 189 14.84 -5.62 18.31
C HIS A 189 14.95 -6.05 16.84
N GLU A 190 13.85 -6.05 16.07
CA GLU A 190 13.87 -6.39 14.66
C GLU A 190 14.52 -5.29 13.82
N SER A 191 15.18 -5.71 12.73
CA SER A 191 15.66 -4.79 11.70
C SER A 191 14.51 -4.27 10.84
N SER A 192 14.75 -3.16 10.14
CA SER A 192 13.85 -2.72 9.06
C SER A 192 13.76 -3.76 7.95
N SER A 193 12.58 -3.86 7.33
CA SER A 193 12.29 -4.56 6.09
C SER A 193 11.83 -3.55 5.05
N PHE A 194 12.15 -3.78 3.78
CA PHE A 194 11.46 -3.05 2.72
C PHE A 194 10.01 -3.54 2.69
N VAL A 195 9.05 -2.63 2.84
CA VAL A 195 7.61 -2.94 2.82
C VAL A 195 6.96 -2.24 1.64
N HIS A 196 5.92 -2.84 1.10
CA HIS A 196 5.06 -2.22 0.09
C HIS A 196 4.22 -1.08 0.69
N ASP A 197 3.79 -1.23 1.94
CA ASP A 197 2.88 -0.36 2.72
C ASP A 197 1.44 -0.29 2.18
N ASP A 198 1.07 -1.19 1.26
CA ASP A 198 -0.29 -1.38 0.73
C ASP A 198 -0.40 -2.74 0.01
N CYS A 199 0.00 -3.83 0.70
CA CYS A 199 -0.01 -5.20 0.18
C CYS A 199 -1.42 -5.80 -0.03
N HIS A 200 -2.42 -4.94 -0.21
CA HIS A 200 -3.79 -5.32 -0.49
C HIS A 200 -3.88 -6.14 -1.79
N ILE A 201 -4.65 -7.23 -1.77
CA ILE A 201 -4.71 -8.20 -2.89
C ILE A 201 -5.14 -7.58 -4.23
N ALA A 202 -5.85 -6.45 -4.19
CA ALA A 202 -6.22 -5.71 -5.41
C ALA A 202 -5.02 -5.11 -6.15
N ASN A 203 -3.92 -4.83 -5.46
CA ASN A 203 -2.66 -4.30 -6.00
C ASN A 203 -1.73 -5.40 -6.54
N VAL A 204 -2.18 -6.65 -6.53
CA VAL A 204 -1.44 -7.80 -7.07
C VAL A 204 -2.14 -8.30 -8.32
N LEU A 205 -1.40 -8.52 -9.39
CA LEU A 205 -1.89 -9.19 -10.59
C LEU A 205 -1.50 -10.66 -10.57
N PHE A 206 -2.36 -11.52 -11.10
CA PHE A 206 -2.03 -12.92 -11.40
C PHE A 206 -2.17 -13.21 -12.90
N ASP A 207 -1.39 -14.17 -13.38
CA ASP A 207 -1.55 -14.72 -14.73
C ASP A 207 -2.66 -15.77 -14.72
N PRO A 208 -3.76 -15.60 -15.47
CA PRO A 208 -4.89 -16.54 -15.47
C PRO A 208 -4.56 -17.93 -16.04
N THR A 209 -3.40 -18.10 -16.67
CA THR A 209 -2.94 -19.38 -17.22
C THR A 209 -2.15 -20.18 -16.19
N THR A 210 -1.27 -19.51 -15.44
CA THR A 210 -0.35 -20.16 -14.49
C THR A 210 -0.76 -20.02 -13.03
N PHE A 211 -1.64 -19.06 -12.73
CA PHE A 211 -2.04 -18.60 -11.39
C PHE A 211 -0.91 -18.02 -10.54
N LYS A 212 0.24 -17.73 -11.14
CA LYS A 212 1.36 -17.06 -10.48
C LYS A 212 1.18 -15.54 -10.47
N VAL A 213 1.93 -14.86 -9.61
CA VAL A 213 1.97 -13.40 -9.58
C VAL A 213 2.51 -12.88 -10.91
N ALA A 214 1.70 -12.07 -11.58
CA ALA A 214 2.02 -11.41 -12.84
C ALA A 214 2.52 -9.97 -12.64
N GLY A 215 2.27 -9.38 -11.45
CA GLY A 215 2.93 -8.14 -11.07
C GLY A 215 2.43 -7.52 -9.77
N LEU A 216 3.21 -6.57 -9.27
CA LEU A 216 2.88 -5.75 -8.10
C LEU A 216 2.70 -4.30 -8.51
N LEU A 217 1.64 -3.68 -8.01
CA LEU A 217 1.19 -2.34 -8.41
C LEU A 217 1.14 -1.41 -7.20
N ASP A 218 1.16 -0.11 -7.46
CA ASP A 218 0.84 0.94 -6.49
C ASP A 218 1.68 0.97 -5.17
N PRO A 219 3.03 0.86 -5.20
CA PRO A 219 3.88 0.87 -4.01
C PRO A 219 4.12 2.28 -3.41
N CYS A 220 3.14 3.17 -3.48
CA CYS A 220 3.39 4.61 -3.28
C CYS A 220 3.99 4.97 -1.92
N ASP A 221 3.63 4.23 -0.87
CA ASP A 221 4.07 4.51 0.51
C ASP A 221 5.13 3.48 0.99
N SER A 222 5.73 2.71 0.07
CA SER A 222 6.81 1.78 0.37
C SER A 222 8.04 2.45 0.97
N GLY A 223 8.81 1.67 1.72
CA GLY A 223 10.07 2.12 2.33
C GLY A 223 10.62 1.10 3.31
N PHE A 224 11.73 1.42 3.95
CA PHE A 224 12.29 0.55 4.99
C PHE A 224 11.57 0.75 6.32
N LYS A 225 10.58 -0.11 6.61
CA LYS A 225 9.75 -0.03 7.81
C LYS A 225 9.70 -1.39 8.53
N HIS A 226 8.77 -1.58 9.45
CA HIS A 226 8.55 -2.89 10.04
C HIS A 226 7.63 -3.74 9.14
N ARG A 227 8.03 -4.97 8.85
CA ARG A 227 7.28 -5.91 7.97
C ARG A 227 5.82 -6.14 8.36
N GLU A 228 5.49 -6.03 9.66
CA GLU A 228 4.10 -6.17 10.11
C GLU A 228 3.16 -5.14 9.47
N LEU A 229 3.65 -3.99 9.00
CA LEU A 229 2.84 -3.00 8.26
C LEU A 229 2.31 -3.54 6.92
N ASP A 230 2.99 -4.51 6.29
CA ASP A 230 2.45 -5.22 5.13
C ASP A 230 1.57 -6.40 5.55
N VAL A 231 1.99 -7.14 6.58
CA VAL A 231 1.32 -8.38 7.00
C VAL A 231 -0.12 -8.12 7.45
N ILE A 232 -0.41 -6.94 8.04
CA ILE A 232 -1.79 -6.61 8.42
C ILE A 232 -2.77 -6.63 7.23
N HIS A 233 -2.32 -6.24 6.04
CA HIS A 233 -3.17 -6.14 4.85
C HIS A 233 -3.56 -7.50 4.28
N LEU A 234 -2.82 -8.56 4.63
CA LEU A 234 -3.13 -9.93 4.20
C LEU A 234 -4.42 -10.47 4.82
N PHE A 235 -4.96 -9.80 5.83
CA PHE A 235 -6.20 -10.16 6.52
C PHE A 235 -7.42 -9.38 6.04
N ASP A 236 -7.24 -8.30 5.28
CA ASP A 236 -8.32 -7.34 5.00
C ASP A 236 -9.33 -7.87 3.97
N VAL A 237 -8.83 -8.47 2.89
CA VAL A 237 -9.64 -8.90 1.74
C VAL A 237 -9.16 -10.24 1.20
N ARG A 238 -10.12 -11.10 0.83
CA ARG A 238 -9.87 -12.45 0.32
C ARG A 238 -9.06 -13.32 1.29
N SER A 239 -9.45 -13.32 2.57
CA SER A 239 -8.85 -14.17 3.60
C SER A 239 -8.95 -15.68 3.29
N ASP A 240 -9.89 -16.07 2.42
CA ASP A 240 -10.02 -17.42 1.87
C ASP A 240 -8.80 -17.88 1.05
N LEU A 241 -7.94 -16.96 0.62
CA LEU A 241 -6.67 -17.29 -0.04
C LEU A 241 -5.61 -17.81 0.94
N HIS A 242 -5.83 -17.67 2.24
CA HIS A 242 -4.96 -18.13 3.32
C HIS A 242 -3.49 -17.65 3.20
N ILE A 243 -3.28 -16.45 2.65
CA ILE A 243 -1.93 -15.90 2.41
C ILE A 243 -1.26 -15.54 3.73
N ALA A 244 -2.01 -14.96 4.67
CA ALA A 244 -1.49 -14.61 5.98
C ALA A 244 -1.00 -15.84 6.74
N GLU A 245 -1.80 -16.91 6.78
CA GLU A 245 -1.44 -18.18 7.39
C GLU A 245 -0.20 -18.75 6.75
N ARG A 246 -0.11 -18.70 5.41
CA ARG A 246 1.07 -19.21 4.71
C ARG A 246 2.33 -18.39 4.99
N TYR A 247 2.19 -17.07 5.13
CA TYR A 247 3.28 -16.19 5.53
C TYR A 247 3.78 -16.54 6.94
N LEU A 248 2.86 -16.74 7.90
CA LEU A 248 3.18 -17.11 9.29
C LEU A 248 3.78 -18.52 9.42
N GLU A 249 3.45 -19.45 8.52
CA GLU A 249 4.10 -20.76 8.44
C GLU A 249 5.57 -20.68 8.01
N LYS A 250 5.90 -19.70 7.15
CA LYS A 250 7.25 -19.51 6.59
C LYS A 250 8.09 -18.51 7.36
N SER A 251 7.47 -17.62 8.14
CA SER A 251 8.12 -16.54 8.87
C SER A 251 7.58 -16.43 10.29
N HIS A 252 8.49 -16.38 11.25
CA HIS A 252 8.14 -16.15 12.64
C HIS A 252 7.80 -14.67 12.86
N LEU A 253 6.71 -14.39 13.57
CA LEU A 253 6.39 -13.09 14.16
C LEU A 253 6.38 -13.23 15.68
N ASP A 254 6.87 -12.20 16.38
CA ASP A 254 6.95 -12.21 17.83
C ASP A 254 5.57 -12.27 18.50
N ASP A 255 5.55 -12.77 19.73
CA ASP A 255 4.38 -12.78 20.59
C ASP A 255 3.71 -11.40 20.67
N GLY A 256 2.38 -11.38 20.71
CA GLY A 256 1.59 -10.15 20.66
C GLY A 256 1.32 -9.61 19.25
N PHE A 257 1.65 -10.37 18.19
CA PHE A 257 1.33 -9.99 16.81
C PHE A 257 -0.13 -9.62 16.62
N GLU A 258 -1.08 -10.37 17.19
CA GLU A 258 -2.51 -10.08 16.99
C GLU A 258 -2.91 -8.70 17.57
N GLU A 259 -2.34 -8.30 18.71
CA GLU A 259 -2.51 -6.96 19.25
C GLU A 259 -1.92 -5.91 18.30
N ARG A 260 -0.70 -6.14 17.82
CA ARG A 260 -0.01 -5.22 16.90
C ARG A 260 -0.70 -5.11 15.55
N ARG A 261 -1.32 -6.19 15.05
CA ARG A 261 -2.11 -6.22 13.82
C ARG A 261 -3.25 -5.22 13.90
N HIS A 262 -4.02 -5.25 14.97
CA HIS A 262 -5.10 -4.30 15.20
C HIS A 262 -4.57 -2.88 15.46
N PHE A 263 -3.47 -2.74 16.20
CA PHE A 263 -2.82 -1.45 16.43
C PHE A 263 -2.43 -0.78 15.11
N PHE A 264 -1.66 -1.44 14.24
CA PHE A 264 -1.24 -0.88 12.96
C PHE A 264 -2.44 -0.62 12.03
N SER A 265 -3.44 -1.51 12.00
CA SER A 265 -4.65 -1.34 11.20
C SER A 265 -5.47 -0.10 11.60
N LEU A 266 -5.51 0.26 12.89
CA LEU A 266 -6.17 1.49 13.36
C LEU A 266 -5.41 2.75 12.94
N TRP A 267 -4.09 2.72 12.98
CA TRP A 267 -3.25 3.83 12.52
C TRP A 267 -3.30 4.02 11.00
N ASP A 268 -3.42 2.93 10.24
CA ASP A 268 -3.58 3.00 8.79
C ASP A 268 -4.90 3.67 8.38
N ASP A 269 -6.01 3.34 9.05
CA ASP A 269 -7.29 4.04 8.85
C ASP A 269 -7.24 5.53 9.25
N ALA A 270 -6.52 5.85 10.33
CA ALA A 270 -6.29 7.24 10.74
C ALA A 270 -5.46 8.01 9.69
N LYS A 271 -4.45 7.36 9.11
CA LYS A 271 -3.63 7.88 8.00
C LYS A 271 -4.51 8.14 6.76
N HIS A 272 -5.40 7.22 6.40
CA HIS A 272 -6.38 7.43 5.33
C HIS A 272 -7.31 8.61 5.59
N SER A 273 -7.75 8.79 6.84
CA SER A 273 -8.57 9.95 7.20
C SER A 273 -7.84 11.27 7.00
N ARG A 274 -6.58 11.34 7.45
CA ARG A 274 -5.75 12.54 7.26
C ARG A 274 -5.51 12.84 5.77
N ASN A 275 -5.13 11.82 5.01
CA ASN A 275 -4.64 12.03 3.65
C ASN A 275 -5.78 12.25 2.65
N MET A 276 -6.94 11.62 2.87
CA MET A 276 -8.04 11.58 1.91
C MET A 276 -9.36 12.12 2.44
N GLY A 277 -9.43 12.49 3.71
CA GLY A 277 -10.68 12.92 4.34
C GLY A 277 -11.69 11.79 4.54
N TRP A 278 -11.28 10.54 4.36
CA TRP A 278 -12.14 9.39 4.62
C TRP A 278 -12.40 9.25 6.12
N TYR A 279 -13.65 9.01 6.52
CA TYR A 279 -13.98 8.80 7.92
C TYR A 279 -15.24 7.97 8.05
N ASN A 280 -15.17 6.94 8.90
CA ASN A 280 -16.33 6.14 9.28
C ASN A 280 -16.23 5.79 10.77
N GLU A 281 -17.02 6.50 11.59
CA GLU A 281 -17.01 6.33 13.04
C GLU A 281 -17.39 4.92 13.49
N GLN A 282 -18.40 4.31 12.86
CA GLN A 282 -18.86 2.97 13.21
C GLN A 282 -17.78 1.93 12.90
N TRP A 283 -17.11 2.06 11.76
CA TRP A 283 -16.01 1.19 11.36
C TRP A 283 -14.87 1.23 12.38
N LEU A 284 -14.40 2.44 12.73
CA LEU A 284 -13.33 2.62 13.70
C LEU A 284 -13.73 2.12 15.09
N THR A 285 -14.98 2.37 15.50
CA THR A 285 -15.51 1.86 16.77
C THR A 285 -15.50 0.33 16.79
N ASN A 286 -15.88 -0.33 15.69
CA ASN A 286 -15.84 -1.78 15.58
C ASN A 286 -14.40 -2.32 15.64
N LYS A 287 -13.45 -1.70 14.95
CA LYS A 287 -12.03 -2.09 15.02
C LYS A 287 -11.46 -1.93 16.43
N PHE A 288 -11.83 -0.88 17.15
CA PHE A 288 -11.44 -0.75 18.56
C PHE A 288 -12.05 -1.84 19.44
N SER A 289 -13.31 -2.23 19.22
CA SER A 289 -13.90 -3.36 19.96
C SER A 289 -13.15 -4.67 19.70
N GLN A 290 -12.66 -4.88 18.47
CA GLN A 290 -11.81 -6.04 18.14
C GLN A 290 -10.46 -5.95 18.86
N TYR A 291 -9.78 -4.81 18.81
CA TYR A 291 -8.54 -4.57 19.55
C TYR A 291 -8.69 -4.85 21.06
N GLU A 292 -9.75 -4.31 21.66
CA GLU A 292 -10.07 -4.49 23.08
C GLU A 292 -10.35 -5.96 23.46
N SER A 293 -10.85 -6.77 22.52
CA SER A 293 -11.10 -8.19 22.77
C SER A 293 -9.83 -9.05 22.77
N VAL A 294 -8.74 -8.55 22.18
CA VAL A 294 -7.44 -9.25 22.08
C VAL A 294 -6.55 -8.97 23.30
N ILE A 295 -6.71 -7.81 23.93
CA ILE A 295 -5.87 -7.37 25.06
C ILE A 295 -6.46 -7.67 26.46
N GLN A 296 -7.62 -8.32 26.51
CA GLN A 296 -8.28 -8.79 27.75
C GLN A 296 -7.78 -10.18 28.15
#